data_AF-A0A3M1MJD3-F1
#
_entry.id   AF-A0A3M1MJD3-F1
#
_cell.length_a   1.000
_cell.length_b   1.000
_cell.length_c   1.000
_cell.angle_alpha   90.00
_cell.angle_beta   90.00
_cell.angle_gamma   90.00
#
_symmetry.space_group_name_H-M   'P 1'
#
loop_
_entity.id
_entity.type
_entity.pdbx_description
1 polymer ?
#
loop_
_entity_poly.entity_id
_entity_poly.type
_entity_poly.pdbx_seq_one_letter_code
_entity_poly.pdbx_strand_id
1 'polypeptide(L)' 'GDHVHFLDIGDRFLQPDGIISRDIMPDLLHLSEEGYRRWAVALEPKLQALGL' A
#
# COMPACT_ATOMS: atom_id res chain seq x y z
N GLY A 1 -13.36 20.16 1.32
CA GLY A 1 -12.68 18.97 0.77
C GLY A 1 -12.48 17.95 1.87
N ASP A 2 -13.48 17.81 2.75
CA ASP A 2 -13.23 17.39 4.13
C ASP A 2 -13.36 15.87 4.29
N HIS A 3 -13.83 15.21 3.23
CA HIS A 3 -14.02 13.76 3.12
C HIS A 3 -13.02 13.11 2.16
N VAL A 4 -12.12 13.89 1.55
CA VAL A 4 -11.10 13.37 0.64
C VAL A 4 -9.77 13.38 1.38
N HIS A 5 -9.13 12.22 1.48
CA HIS A 5 -7.83 12.07 2.11
C HIS A 5 -6.87 11.39 1.14
N PHE A 6 -5.78 12.07 0.81
CA PHE A 6 -4.70 11.50 0.02
C PHE A 6 -3.69 10.81 0.96
N LEU A 7 -3.37 9.56 0.65
CA LEU A 7 -2.34 8.77 1.31
C LEU A 7 -1.30 8.35 0.26
N ASP A 8 -0.08 8.86 0.41
CA ASP A 8 1.06 8.39 -0.39
C ASP A 8 1.69 7.19 0.32
N ILE A 9 1.46 6.00 -0.23
CA ILE A 9 1.93 4.71 0.31
C ILE A 9 2.71 3.91 -0.73
N GLY A 10 3.12 4.54 -1.83
CA GLY A 10 3.79 3.86 -2.94
C GLY A 10 5.14 3.24 -2.52
N ASP A 11 5.84 3.91 -1.60
CA ASP A 11 7.11 3.48 -1.02
C ASP A 11 7.04 2.09 -0.37
N ARG A 12 5.86 1.68 0.14
CA ARG A 12 5.66 0.38 0.79
C ARG A 12 5.80 -0.81 -0.16
N PHE A 13 5.66 -0.59 -1.46
CA PHE A 13 5.79 -1.62 -2.49
C PHE A 13 7.20 -1.70 -3.09
N LEU A 14 8.03 -0.68 -2.86
CA LEU A 14 9.36 -0.58 -3.42
C LEU A 14 10.39 -1.28 -2.53
N GLN A 15 11.38 -1.87 -3.17
CA GLN A 15 12.61 -2.28 -2.51
C GLN A 15 13.54 -1.07 -2.32
N PRO A 16 14.62 -1.18 -1.52
CA PRO A 16 15.53 -0.05 -1.28
C PRO A 16 16.18 0.54 -2.53
N ASP A 17 16.25 -0.22 -3.63
CA ASP A 17 16.75 0.19 -4.94
C ASP A 17 15.66 0.81 -5.85
N GLY A 18 14.43 0.94 -5.36
CA GLY A 18 13.29 1.49 -6.10
C GLY A 18 12.60 0.48 -7.03
N ILE A 19 12.97 -0.80 -7.01
CA ILE A 19 12.35 -1.84 -7.86
C ILE A 19 11.14 -2.46 -7.16
N ILE A 20 10.11 -2.78 -7.95
CA ILE A 20 8.99 -3.62 -7.51
C ILE A 20 9.37 -5.09 -7.71
N SER A 21 9.39 -5.86 -6.62
CA SER A 21 9.62 -7.31 -6.70
C SER A 21 8.38 -8.04 -7.22
N ARG A 22 8.58 -9.12 -7.98
CA ARG A 22 7.51 -10.06 -8.38
C ARG A 22 6.89 -10.80 -7.19
N ASP A 23 7.56 -10.85 -6.05
CA ASP A 23 6.96 -11.36 -4.81
C ASP A 23 5.87 -10.43 -4.28
N ILE A 24 5.95 -9.13 -4.57
CA ILE A 24 4.97 -8.11 -4.17
C ILE A 24 3.93 -7.88 -5.26
N MET A 25 4.36 -7.83 -6.53
CA MET A 25 3.48 -7.72 -7.70
C MET A 25 3.92 -8.71 -8.79
N PRO A 26 3.32 -9.92 -8.87
CA PRO A 26 3.79 -10.98 -9.76
C PRO A 26 3.87 -10.60 -11.24
N ASP A 27 2.94 -9.76 -11.69
CA ASP A 27 2.85 -9.22 -13.05
C ASP A 27 3.27 -7.74 -13.15
N LEU A 28 3.87 -7.20 -12.08
CA LEU A 28 4.27 -5.80 -11.95
C LEU A 28 3.08 -4.80 -11.95
N LEU A 29 1.87 -5.28 -11.63
CA LEU A 29 0.69 -4.44 -11.48
C LEU A 29 -0.19 -4.84 -10.28
N HIS A 30 -0.61 -6.11 -10.22
CA HIS A 30 -1.52 -6.60 -9.19
C HIS A 30 -0.74 -7.08 -7.97
N LEU A 31 -1.25 -6.78 -6.77
CA LEU A 31 -0.63 -7.19 -5.52
C LEU A 31 -0.75 -8.71 -5.30
N SER A 32 0.32 -9.31 -4.80
CA SER A 32 0.29 -10.64 -4.17
C SER A 32 -0.36 -10.57 -2.79
N GLU A 33 -0.49 -11.70 -2.11
CA GLU A 33 -0.94 -11.75 -0.71
C GLU A 33 -0.06 -10.87 0.20
N GLU A 34 1.27 -10.93 0.04
CA GLU A 34 2.19 -10.06 0.78
C GLU A 34 2.03 -8.60 0.38
N GLY A 35 1.83 -8.31 -0.91
CA GLY A 35 1.54 -6.95 -1.38
C GLY A 35 0.28 -6.37 -0.73
N TYR A 36 -0.80 -7.15 -0.65
CA TYR A 36 -2.04 -6.76 0.02
C TYR A 36 -1.86 -6.58 1.53
N ARG A 37 -1.03 -7.41 2.18
CA ARG A 37 -0.71 -7.23 3.61
C ARG A 37 -0.04 -5.87 3.86
N ARG A 38 0.95 -5.48 3.04
CA ARG A 38 1.61 -4.17 3.13
C ARG A 38 0.64 -3.02 2.89
N TRP A 39 -0.22 -3.16 1.89
CA TRP A 39 -1.26 -2.17 1.60
C TRP A 39 -2.23 -2.00 2.77
N ALA A 40 -2.72 -3.10 3.35
CA ALA A 40 -3.63 -3.07 4.49
C ALA A 40 -3.00 -2.40 5.71
N VAL A 41 -1.77 -2.78 6.08
CA VAL A 41 -1.03 -2.18 7.19
C VAL A 41 -0.81 -0.67 6.99
N ALA A 42 -0.58 -0.23 5.75
CA ALA A 42 -0.40 1.19 5.44
C ALA A 42 -1.71 1.99 5.53
N LEU A 43 -2.85 1.37 5.23
CA LEU A 43 -4.17 2.02 5.28
C LEU A 43 -4.80 2.02 6.67
N GLU A 44 -4.59 0.97 7.45
CA GLU A 44 -5.27 0.72 8.72
C GLU A 44 -5.27 1.93 9.68
N PRO A 45 -4.15 2.64 9.92
CA PRO A 45 -4.15 3.78 10.83
C PRO A 45 -5.08 4.91 10.38
N LYS A 46 -5.20 5.12 9.06
CA LYS A 46 -6.08 6.15 8.52
C LYS A 46 -7.55 5.75 8.63
N LEU A 47 -7.87 4.49 8.38
CA LEU A 47 -9.22 3.97 8.53
C LEU A 47 -9.68 4.10 9.98
N GLN A 48 -8.84 3.70 10.94
CA GLN A 48 -9.11 3.87 12.36
C GLN A 48 -9.32 5.34 12.75
N ALA A 49 -8.50 6.26 12.23
CA ALA A 49 -8.67 7.70 12.47
C ALA A 49 -9.97 8.27 11.88
N LEU A 50 -10.56 7.60 10.88
CA LEU A 50 -11.86 7.93 10.32
C LEU A 50 -13.02 7.19 11.02
N GLY A 51 -12.73 6.32 12.00
CA GLY A 51 -13.72 5.52 12.71
C GLY A 51 -14.23 4.31 11.94
N LEU A 52 -13.45 3.80 10.98
CA LEU A 52 -13.70 2.59 10.20
C LEU A 52 -12.95 1.38 10.76
#